data_AF-A0A960MHC2-F1
#
_entry.id   AF-A0A960MHC2-F1
#
_cell.length_a   1.000
_cell.length_b   1.000
_cell.length_c   1.000
_cell.angle_alpha   90.00
_cell.angle_beta   90.00
_cell.angle_gamma   90.00
#
_symmetry.space_group_name_H-M   'P 1'
#
loop_
_entity.id
_entity.type
_entity.pdbx_description
1 polymer ?
#
loop_
_entity_poly.entity_id
_entity_poly.type
_entity_poly.pdbx_seq_one_letter_code
_entity_poly.pdbx_strand_id
1 'polypeptide(L)'
;MRSLLCLAACFLASVALAADPVKLTLADFTDGNGAAPSGGWSEEDGVIHLSGKGGNLISKLEYENFVLEWDWKVSVKGNNGVKYWVTKVGGKE
;
A
#
# COMPACT_ATOMS: atom_id res chain seq x y z
N MET A 1 4.93 -40.53 44.19
CA MET A 1 5.89 -40.22 43.10
C MET A 1 5.07 -39.76 41.89
N ARG A 2 4.54 -38.52 41.93
CA ARG A 2 4.81 -37.44 40.96
C ARG A 2 4.98 -37.92 39.51
N SER A 3 3.87 -38.12 38.80
CA SER A 3 3.87 -38.00 37.34
C SER A 3 3.29 -36.63 37.01
N LEU A 4 4.19 -35.67 36.81
CA LEU A 4 3.87 -34.28 36.54
C LEU A 4 3.55 -34.14 35.05
N LEU A 5 2.35 -33.66 34.80
CA LEU A 5 1.81 -33.28 33.50
C LEU A 5 2.77 -32.27 32.81
N CYS A 6 3.58 -32.73 31.86
CA CYS A 6 4.37 -31.83 31.00
C CYS A 6 3.46 -31.26 29.89
N LEU A 7 2.60 -30.31 30.26
CA LEU A 7 1.83 -29.48 29.33
C LEU A 7 2.49 -28.11 29.23
N ALA A 8 3.71 -28.04 28.67
CA ALA A 8 4.43 -26.78 28.55
C ALA A 8 5.37 -26.79 27.34
N ALA A 9 4.82 -26.76 26.12
CA ALA A 9 5.58 -26.41 24.93
C ALA A 9 4.66 -26.19 23.72
N CYS A 10 3.85 -25.12 23.71
CA CYS A 10 3.24 -24.59 22.47
C CYS A 10 2.73 -23.15 22.68
N PHE A 11 3.54 -22.28 23.29
CA PHE A 11 3.45 -20.85 22.99
C PHE A 11 4.70 -20.52 22.19
N LEU A 12 4.68 -20.91 20.91
CA LEU A 12 5.50 -20.23 19.92
C LEU A 12 4.98 -18.80 19.89
N ALA A 13 5.67 -17.93 20.62
CA ALA A 13 5.51 -16.50 20.46
C ALA A 13 5.85 -16.21 18.99
N SER A 14 4.82 -16.00 18.19
CA SER A 14 4.95 -15.41 16.87
C SER A 14 5.44 -13.98 17.07
N VAL A 15 6.76 -13.83 17.19
CA VAL A 15 7.41 -12.53 17.03
C VAL A 15 7.18 -12.16 15.57
N ALA A 16 6.25 -11.24 15.33
CA ALA A 16 6.13 -10.59 14.05
C ALA A 16 7.41 -9.78 13.84
N LEU A 17 8.38 -10.32 13.11
CA LEU A 17 9.43 -9.48 12.52
C LEU A 17 8.74 -8.59 11.50
N ALA A 18 8.75 -7.28 11.74
CA ALA A 18 8.38 -6.32 10.71
C ALA A 18 9.34 -6.54 9.53
N ALA A 19 8.78 -6.79 8.35
CA ALA A 19 9.57 -6.85 7.13
C ALA A 19 10.21 -5.47 6.88
N ASP A 20 11.35 -5.46 6.18
CA ASP A 20 11.97 -4.21 5.76
C ASP A 20 10.97 -3.38 4.93
N PRO A 21 10.92 -2.05 5.11
CA PRO A 21 10.05 -1.20 4.32
C PRO A 21 10.31 -1.35 2.82
N VAL A 22 9.25 -1.58 2.05
CA VAL A 22 9.31 -1.63 0.59
C VAL A 22 8.92 -0.25 0.06
N LYS A 23 9.83 0.40 -0.68
CA LYS A 23 9.53 1.66 -1.37
C LYS A 23 8.82 1.36 -2.69
N LEU A 24 7.63 1.92 -2.86
CA LEU A 24 6.87 1.83 -4.11
C LEU A 24 7.27 2.94 -5.09
N THR A 25 7.24 2.62 -6.37
CA THR A 25 7.50 3.50 -7.52
C THR A 25 6.22 3.62 -8.36
N LEU A 26 6.18 4.55 -9.33
CA LEU A 26 5.02 4.67 -10.23
C LEU A 26 4.75 3.38 -11.01
N ALA A 27 5.81 2.60 -11.28
CA ALA A 27 5.69 1.31 -11.95
C ALA A 27 4.95 0.27 -11.11
N ASP A 28 4.77 0.46 -9.81
CA ASP A 28 4.03 -0.45 -8.92
C ASP A 28 2.52 -0.18 -8.90
N PHE A 29 2.06 0.80 -9.69
CA PHE A 29 0.65 1.19 -9.78
C PHE A 29 0.06 0.93 -11.18
N THR A 30 -1.26 0.89 -11.24
CA THR A 30 -2.09 0.93 -12.44
C THR A 30 -3.06 2.12 -12.36
N ASP A 31 -3.68 2.46 -13.48
CA ASP A 31 -4.90 3.27 -13.48
C ASP A 31 -6.10 2.45 -12.99
N GLY A 32 -7.28 3.09 -12.91
CA GLY A 32 -8.47 2.43 -12.40
C GLY A 32 -9.07 1.32 -13.28
N ASN A 33 -8.55 1.15 -14.50
CA ASN A 33 -8.91 0.08 -15.42
C ASN A 33 -7.86 -1.04 -15.42
N GLY A 34 -6.79 -0.93 -14.62
CA GLY A 34 -5.68 -1.88 -14.60
C GLY A 34 -4.62 -1.65 -15.68
N ALA A 35 -4.69 -0.56 -16.44
CA ALA A 35 -3.66 -0.19 -17.41
C ALA A 35 -2.50 0.55 -16.72
N ALA A 36 -1.40 0.79 -17.43
CA ALA A 36 -0.31 1.61 -16.90
C ALA A 36 -0.82 3.04 -16.56
N PRO A 37 -0.27 3.67 -15.51
CA PRO A 37 -0.58 5.07 -15.20
C PRO A 37 -0.42 5.97 -16.42
N SER A 38 -1.35 6.90 -16.60
CA SER A 38 -1.41 7.76 -17.78
C SER A 38 -1.85 9.18 -17.42
N GLY A 39 -1.91 10.06 -18.43
CA GLY A 39 -2.24 11.47 -18.24
C GLY A 39 -1.06 12.24 -17.66
N GLY A 40 -1.29 12.98 -16.58
CA GLY A 40 -0.29 13.83 -15.93
C GLY A 40 0.65 13.14 -14.95
N TRP A 41 0.53 11.83 -14.74
CA TRP A 41 1.38 11.09 -13.81
C TRP A 41 2.78 10.87 -14.37
N SER A 42 3.79 11.22 -13.57
CA SER A 42 5.19 10.94 -13.87
C SER A 42 5.95 10.59 -12.59
N GLU A 43 7.13 10.02 -12.74
CA GLU A 43 8.09 9.82 -11.65
C GLU A 43 9.40 10.49 -12.03
N GLU A 44 9.92 11.34 -11.15
CA GLU A 44 11.19 12.02 -11.29
C GLU A 44 11.83 12.17 -9.91
N ASP A 45 13.14 11.87 -9.80
CA ASP A 45 13.91 11.94 -8.55
C ASP A 45 13.27 11.20 -7.36
N GLY A 46 12.59 10.07 -7.63
CA GLY A 46 11.89 9.27 -6.64
C GLY A 46 10.62 9.89 -6.07
N VAL A 47 10.06 10.91 -6.76
CA VAL A 47 8.78 11.55 -6.47
C VAL A 47 7.77 11.18 -7.54
N ILE A 48 6.63 10.60 -7.13
CA ILE A 48 5.48 10.42 -8.00
C ILE A 48 4.72 11.75 -8.05
N HIS A 49 4.61 12.35 -9.23
CA HIS A 49 4.05 13.67 -9.43
C HIS A 49 2.85 13.64 -10.38
N LEU A 50 1.82 14.41 -10.05
CA LEU A 50 0.70 14.65 -10.95
C LEU A 50 0.76 16.08 -11.47
N SER A 51 1.07 16.23 -12.76
CA SER A 51 1.00 17.50 -13.48
C SER A 51 -0.31 17.59 -14.29
N GLY A 52 -1.24 18.43 -13.86
CA GLY A 52 -2.52 18.62 -14.54
C GLY A 52 -3.56 17.54 -14.18
N LYS A 53 -4.12 16.84 -15.18
CA LYS A 53 -5.19 15.86 -14.97
C LYS A 53 -4.63 14.43 -14.94
N GLY A 54 -5.12 13.64 -14.00
CA GLY A 54 -4.80 12.22 -13.87
C GLY A 54 -5.97 11.49 -13.23
N GLY A 55 -5.98 10.17 -13.40
CA GLY A 55 -6.90 9.27 -12.68
C GLY A 55 -6.32 8.84 -11.32
N ASN A 56 -7.02 7.91 -10.67
CA ASN A 56 -6.49 7.23 -9.50
C ASN A 56 -5.26 6.38 -9.87
N LEU A 57 -4.36 6.20 -8.90
CA LEU A 57 -3.34 5.17 -8.93
C LEU A 57 -3.76 4.06 -7.98
N ILE A 58 -3.80 2.83 -8.49
CA ILE A 58 -4.12 1.63 -7.69
C ILE A 58 -2.88 0.76 -7.63
N SER A 59 -2.49 0.31 -6.44
CA SER A 59 -1.34 -0.59 -6.31
C SER A 59 -1.61 -1.89 -7.05
N LYS A 60 -0.60 -2.42 -7.74
CA LYS A 60 -0.69 -3.72 -8.42
C LYS A 60 -0.90 -4.88 -7.46
N LEU A 61 -0.41 -4.73 -6.23
CA LEU A 61 -0.56 -5.69 -5.15
C LEU A 61 -1.67 -5.25 -4.19
N GLU A 62 -2.31 -6.24 -3.60
CA GLU A 62 -3.24 -6.07 -2.48
C GLU A 62 -2.49 -6.29 -1.16
N TYR A 63 -2.83 -5.48 -0.15
CA TYR A 63 -2.22 -5.53 1.17
C TYR A 63 -3.32 -5.62 2.23
N GLU A 64 -3.11 -6.48 3.23
CA GLU A 64 -4.03 -6.66 4.35
C GLU A 64 -3.53 -5.88 5.58
N ASN A 65 -2.57 -6.44 6.31
CA ASN A 65 -1.92 -5.81 7.46
C ASN A 65 -0.64 -5.13 6.99
N PHE A 66 -0.59 -3.79 7.08
CA PHE A 66 0.55 -3.01 6.62
C PHE A 66 0.79 -1.78 7.50
N VAL A 67 2.01 -1.26 7.42
CA VAL A 67 2.37 0.09 7.87
C VAL A 67 2.68 0.90 6.62
N LEU A 68 1.97 2.00 6.41
CA LEU A 68 2.21 2.93 5.30
C LEU A 68 2.86 4.19 5.83
N GLU A 69 4.04 4.50 5.32
CA GLU A 69 4.75 5.75 5.53
C GLU A 69 4.94 6.45 4.18
N TRP A 70 4.63 7.74 4.12
CA TRP A 70 4.82 8.54 2.92
C TRP A 70 4.91 10.02 3.24
N ASP A 71 5.66 10.74 2.40
CA ASP A 71 5.68 12.19 2.36
C ASP A 71 4.82 12.68 1.20
N TRP A 72 4.12 13.80 1.41
CA TRP A 72 3.24 14.38 0.40
C TRP A 72 3.41 15.90 0.34
N LYS A 73 3.12 16.45 -0.84
CA LYS A 73 3.05 17.88 -1.09
C LYS A 73 1.91 18.16 -2.06
N VAL A 74 1.08 19.16 -1.74
CA VAL A 74 -0.04 19.57 -2.58
C VAL A 74 0.09 21.04 -2.96
N SER A 75 -0.40 21.42 -4.13
CA SER A 75 -0.48 22.81 -4.57
C SER A 75 -1.53 23.59 -3.78
N VAL A 76 -1.47 24.92 -3.84
CA VAL A 76 -2.50 25.79 -3.24
C VAL A 76 -3.87 25.43 -3.82
N LYS A 77 -4.82 25.06 -2.96
CA LYS A 77 -6.16 24.54 -3.31
C LYS A 77 -6.17 23.20 -4.05
N GLY A 78 -5.04 22.49 -4.12
CA GLY A 78 -5.01 21.14 -4.66
C GLY A 78 -5.74 20.14 -3.76
N ASN A 79 -6.26 19.08 -4.36
CA ASN A 79 -6.96 18.02 -3.67
C ASN A 79 -6.43 16.67 -4.16
N ASN A 80 -5.92 15.86 -3.24
CA ASN A 80 -5.46 14.50 -3.44
C ASN A 80 -5.62 13.75 -2.11
N GLY A 81 -5.44 12.43 -2.12
CA GLY A 81 -5.44 11.64 -0.91
C GLY A 81 -5.12 10.18 -1.18
N VAL A 82 -4.75 9.47 -0.11
CA VAL A 82 -4.59 8.02 -0.12
C VAL A 82 -5.87 7.38 0.36
N LYS A 83 -6.29 6.34 -0.34
CA LYS A 83 -7.31 5.40 0.11
C LYS A 83 -6.66 4.03 0.28
N TYR A 84 -7.10 3.28 1.27
CA TYR A 84 -6.71 1.90 1.51
C TYR A 84 -7.96 1.02 1.54
N TRP A 85 -7.76 -0.28 1.34
CA TRP A 85 -8.84 -1.26 1.17
C TRP A 85 -9.79 -0.89 0.04
N VAL A 86 -9.23 -0.32 -1.04
CA VAL A 86 -9.96 -0.02 -2.26
C VAL A 86 -10.41 -1.32 -2.89
N THR A 87 -11.69 -1.43 -3.21
CA THR A 87 -12.30 -2.62 -3.80
C THR A 87 -13.36 -2.19 -4.80
N LYS A 88 -13.55 -2.99 -5.86
CA LYS A 88 -14.54 -2.67 -6.88
C LYS A 88 -15.94 -2.97 -6.39
N VAL A 89 -16.73 -1.94 -6.11
CA VAL A 89 -18.15 -2.07 -5.76
C VAL A 89 -19.01 -1.71 -6.96
N GLY A 90 -19.70 -2.70 -7.53
CA GLY A 90 -20.61 -2.47 -8.66
C GLY A 90 -19.91 -2.07 -9.96
N GLY A 91 -18.68 -2.55 -10.19
CA GLY A 91 -17.91 -2.29 -11.41
C GLY A 91 -17.28 -0.89 -11.49
N LYS A 92 -17.41 -0.10 -10.42
CA LYS A 92 -16.59 1.09 -10.16
C LYS A 92 -15.58 0.74 -9.08
N GLU A 93 -14.44 1.39 -9.11
CA GLU A 93 -13.54 1.44 -7.96
C GLU A 93 -14.19 2.11 -6.75
#